data_AF-A0A2V2UUQ8-F1
#
_entry.id   AF-A0A2V2UUQ8-F1
#
_cell.length_a   1.000
_cell.length_b   1.000
_cell.length_c   1.000
_cell.angle_alpha   90.00
_cell.angle_beta   90.00
_cell.angle_gamma   90.00
#
_symmetry.space_group_name_H-M   'P 1'
#
loop_
_entity.id
_entity.type
_entity.pdbx_description
1 polymer ?
#
loop_
_entity_poly.entity_id
_entity_poly.type
_entity_poly.pdbx_seq_one_letter_code
_entity_poly.pdbx_strand_id
1 'polypeptide(L)'
;MKEKDTITPLARGVPNGVLTQVPTEAGREAEERLRRTQEMKFTISTNIEDVLFKGRVRVNEMKLNDFLTRELDGSGIVDTNRDVLLEGFFKDPTKYIRDKGALNEIQASGRYLGMRRAAKGEVIFDEDIRRLCDKGVKNQSGRSLAAAEVKATVHNSTKHFLDAAAEEARKPTTTSASEKLEGCYESVHNARWSHAEELPDGEERKKTRTGMRVREGKPEKSWSYRKADDAIEENDAVQQFGAAPPRLMVLASEKGWPYSWNTIQDLPKDVFVNCEVERVWQIVKGDVTAWFSTHGGTEFTPKQRVLIGTPGIGKSMAAGSYLLYQLLHCDVEKIQVLVHCFGGGDAYVSDKNTRAVKRGSDENMCVSELRSLRGHGRNVYIIYDVSKKGTPPPRHFAPTSGWGMIAVSFAKVANYDEWAKQLQAARIIVNCPDEVDVKTMCAWITRDETKEKQAECWKGGQEKHVSFGTDSTSRL
;
A
#
# COMPACT_ATOMS: atom_id res chain seq x y z
N MET A 1 81.89 -16.49 10.74
CA MET A 1 80.91 -15.44 11.01
C MET A 1 79.53 -16.08 11.02
N LYS A 2 78.87 -16.03 12.18
CA LYS A 2 77.53 -16.56 12.43
C LYS A 2 76.62 -15.35 12.57
N GLU A 3 75.63 -15.19 11.71
CA GLU A 3 74.57 -14.20 11.89
C GLU A 3 73.34 -14.93 12.45
N LYS A 4 72.95 -14.53 13.66
CA LYS A 4 71.81 -15.02 14.41
C LYS A 4 70.69 -13.99 14.26
N ASP A 5 69.67 -14.29 13.47
CA ASP A 5 68.43 -13.52 13.54
C ASP A 5 67.45 -14.21 14.48
N THR A 6 67.21 -13.50 15.57
CA THR A 6 66.29 -13.83 16.65
C THR A 6 64.91 -13.30 16.26
N ILE A 7 63.98 -14.19 15.90
CA ILE A 7 62.57 -13.81 15.66
C ILE A 7 61.77 -14.01 16.95
N THR A 8 61.39 -12.90 17.56
CA THR A 8 60.45 -12.76 18.68
C THR A 8 59.04 -13.21 18.27
N PRO A 9 58.31 -14.01 19.08
CA PRO A 9 56.91 -14.32 18.82
C PRO A 9 56.01 -13.14 19.22
N LEU A 10 55.28 -12.56 18.26
CA LEU A 10 54.29 -11.52 18.53
C LEU A 10 53.03 -12.15 19.17
N ALA A 11 52.63 -11.62 20.32
CA ALA A 11 51.49 -12.06 21.10
C ALA A 11 50.13 -11.65 20.49
N ARG A 12 49.15 -12.55 20.65
CA ARG A 12 47.68 -12.41 20.62
C ARG A 12 47.10 -11.07 20.12
N GLY A 13 46.55 -11.10 18.89
CA GLY A 13 45.45 -10.24 18.48
C GLY A 13 44.13 -11.03 18.49
N VAL A 14 43.14 -10.56 19.25
CA VAL A 14 41.77 -11.07 19.26
C VAL A 14 41.13 -10.81 17.89
N PRO A 15 40.58 -11.81 17.18
CA PRO A 15 39.79 -11.53 15.99
C PRO A 15 38.45 -10.90 16.37
N ASN A 16 38.19 -9.74 15.77
CA ASN A 16 37.04 -8.87 15.96
C ASN A 16 35.68 -9.59 15.95
N GLY A 17 34.81 -9.19 16.88
CA GLY A 17 33.41 -9.65 17.04
C GLY A 17 32.44 -9.18 15.95
N VAL A 18 32.83 -9.28 14.68
CA VAL A 18 32.05 -8.83 13.52
C VAL A 18 31.28 -9.96 12.83
N LEU A 19 31.52 -11.24 13.16
CA LEU A 19 30.88 -12.38 12.48
C LEU A 19 29.73 -13.06 13.22
N THR A 20 29.23 -12.50 14.32
CA THR A 20 28.09 -13.09 15.06
C THR A 20 26.78 -12.31 14.98
N GLN A 21 26.71 -11.22 14.20
CA GLN A 21 25.46 -10.42 14.10
C GLN A 21 24.63 -10.68 12.84
N VAL A 22 25.15 -11.38 11.83
CA VAL A 22 24.40 -11.72 10.61
C VAL A 22 23.28 -12.77 10.82
N PRO A 23 23.30 -13.70 11.80
CA PRO A 23 22.16 -14.59 12.02
C PRO A 23 20.93 -13.89 12.62
N THR A 24 21.11 -12.71 13.21
CA THR A 24 20.08 -12.03 13.99
C THR A 24 19.08 -11.27 13.12
N GLU A 25 19.50 -10.68 11.99
CA GLU A 25 18.60 -9.91 11.12
C GLU A 25 17.73 -10.83 10.26
N ALA A 26 18.31 -11.91 9.71
CA ALA A 26 17.56 -12.94 8.98
C ALA A 26 16.64 -13.76 9.91
N GLY A 27 17.11 -14.00 11.15
CA GLY A 27 16.30 -14.56 12.24
C GLY A 27 15.14 -13.65 12.63
N ARG A 28 15.39 -12.34 12.82
CA ARG A 28 14.36 -11.32 13.08
C ARG A 28 13.39 -11.18 11.93
N GLU A 29 13.83 -11.17 10.67
CA GLU A 29 12.92 -11.13 9.51
C GLU A 29 12.08 -12.41 9.40
N ALA A 30 12.65 -13.58 9.70
CA ALA A 30 11.92 -14.85 9.68
C ALA A 30 10.93 -14.94 10.85
N GLU A 31 11.31 -14.44 12.02
CA GLU A 31 10.50 -14.36 13.24
C GLU A 31 9.41 -13.27 13.12
N GLU A 32 9.70 -12.16 12.45
CA GLU A 32 8.74 -11.09 12.12
C GLU A 32 7.79 -11.53 10.99
N ARG A 33 8.25 -12.32 10.01
CA ARG A 33 7.38 -13.02 9.04
C ARG A 33 6.51 -14.06 9.73
N LEU A 34 7.06 -14.86 10.65
CA LEU A 34 6.31 -15.84 11.45
C LEU A 34 5.28 -15.17 12.36
N ARG A 35 5.61 -13.99 12.92
CA ARG A 35 4.73 -13.16 13.74
C ARG A 35 3.63 -12.49 12.93
N ARG A 36 3.92 -11.94 11.74
CA ARG A 36 2.91 -11.50 10.75
C ARG A 36 2.00 -12.65 10.29
N THR A 37 2.51 -13.88 10.29
CA THR A 37 1.75 -15.11 9.96
C THR A 37 0.85 -15.59 11.11
N GLN A 38 1.21 -15.29 12.37
CA GLN A 38 0.37 -15.53 13.56
C GLN A 38 -0.63 -14.40 13.82
N GLU A 39 -0.42 -13.21 13.25
CA GLU A 39 -1.32 -12.05 13.35
C GLU A 39 -2.35 -11.95 12.21
N MET A 40 -2.33 -12.87 11.22
CA MET A 40 -3.32 -12.87 10.14
C MET A 40 -4.68 -13.34 10.66
N LYS A 41 -5.53 -12.36 11.00
CA LYS A 41 -6.91 -12.62 11.44
C LYS A 41 -7.74 -13.09 10.25
N PHE A 42 -8.32 -14.29 10.37
CA PHE A 42 -9.26 -14.79 9.38
C PHE A 42 -10.67 -14.24 9.63
N THR A 43 -11.26 -13.69 8.57
CA THR A 43 -12.67 -13.29 8.53
C THR A 43 -13.48 -14.28 7.67
N ILE A 44 -14.80 -14.22 7.75
CA ILE A 44 -15.71 -15.03 6.93
C ILE A 44 -15.53 -14.72 5.42
N SER A 45 -14.94 -13.58 5.07
CA SER A 45 -14.67 -13.15 3.70
C SER A 45 -13.33 -13.65 3.14
N THR A 46 -12.43 -14.15 3.99
CA THR A 46 -11.08 -14.60 3.58
C THR A 46 -11.16 -15.66 2.46
N ASN A 47 -10.35 -15.49 1.41
CA ASN A 47 -10.21 -16.49 0.36
C ASN A 47 -9.66 -17.80 0.92
N ILE A 48 -10.07 -18.91 0.33
CA ILE A 48 -9.61 -20.24 0.74
C ILE A 48 -8.10 -20.40 0.53
N GLU A 49 -7.57 -19.82 -0.55
CA GLU A 49 -6.13 -19.75 -0.80
C GLU A 49 -5.40 -19.05 0.35
N ASP A 50 -5.85 -17.86 0.74
CA ASP A 50 -5.22 -17.09 1.82
C ASP A 50 -5.31 -17.81 3.18
N VAL A 51 -6.39 -18.56 3.43
CA VAL A 51 -6.50 -19.39 4.64
C VAL A 51 -5.50 -20.55 4.64
N LEU A 52 -5.35 -21.25 3.51
CA LEU A 52 -4.51 -22.44 3.42
C LEU A 52 -3.03 -22.11 3.41
N PHE A 53 -2.65 -21.03 2.72
CA PHE A 53 -1.25 -20.61 2.63
C PHE A 53 -0.86 -19.57 3.68
N LYS A 54 -1.82 -18.93 4.36
CA LYS A 54 -1.59 -17.89 5.38
C LYS A 54 -0.64 -16.77 4.91
N GLY A 55 -0.74 -16.39 3.63
CA GLY A 55 0.14 -15.41 3.00
C GLY A 55 1.62 -15.83 2.89
N ARG A 56 1.96 -17.12 3.11
CA ARG A 56 3.33 -17.63 2.97
C ARG A 56 3.74 -17.68 1.51
N VAL A 57 5.04 -17.50 1.27
CA VAL A 57 5.66 -17.75 -0.03
C VAL A 57 5.53 -19.25 -0.34
N ARG A 58 4.99 -19.58 -1.52
CA ARG A 58 4.78 -20.96 -1.98
C ARG A 58 6.13 -21.62 -2.26
N VAL A 59 6.38 -22.74 -1.61
CA VAL A 59 7.58 -23.57 -1.81
C VAL A 59 7.61 -24.16 -3.22
N ASN A 60 6.45 -24.54 -3.77
CA ASN A 60 6.37 -25.09 -5.13
C ASN A 60 6.75 -24.11 -6.23
N GLU A 61 6.59 -22.80 -6.00
CA GLU A 61 6.92 -21.75 -6.95
C GLU A 61 8.38 -21.29 -6.85
N MET A 62 9.14 -21.82 -5.90
CA MET A 62 10.57 -21.56 -5.77
C MET A 62 11.38 -22.34 -6.81
N LYS A 63 12.42 -21.73 -7.35
CA LYS A 63 13.35 -22.39 -8.26
C LYS A 63 14.37 -23.26 -7.54
N LEU A 64 14.87 -24.29 -8.23
CA LEU A 64 15.84 -25.23 -7.72
C LEU A 64 17.13 -24.53 -7.27
N ASN A 65 17.71 -23.65 -8.09
CA ASN A 65 18.96 -22.97 -7.72
C ASN A 65 18.79 -22.01 -6.55
N ASP A 66 17.62 -21.38 -6.40
CA ASP A 66 17.31 -20.54 -5.23
C ASP A 66 17.29 -21.38 -3.95
N PHE A 67 16.69 -22.57 -4.01
CA PHE A 67 16.66 -23.52 -2.88
C PHE A 67 18.06 -24.03 -2.53
N LEU A 68 18.83 -24.48 -3.51
CA LEU A 68 20.18 -25.02 -3.29
C LEU A 68 21.11 -23.96 -2.69
N THR A 69 21.01 -22.71 -3.18
CA THR A 69 21.81 -21.58 -2.69
C THR A 69 21.41 -21.19 -1.27
N ARG A 70 20.11 -21.11 -0.99
CA ARG A 70 19.61 -20.58 0.27
C ARG A 70 19.60 -21.59 1.41
N GLU A 71 19.32 -22.85 1.10
CA GLU A 71 19.08 -23.88 2.11
C GLU A 71 20.21 -24.90 2.19
N LEU A 72 21.03 -25.06 1.14
CA LEU A 72 22.06 -26.10 1.07
C LEU A 72 23.46 -25.53 0.75
N ASP A 73 23.71 -24.27 1.13
CA ASP A 73 25.01 -23.58 0.99
C ASP A 73 25.60 -23.59 -0.43
N GLY A 74 24.74 -23.68 -1.45
CA GLY A 74 25.16 -23.76 -2.86
C GLY A 74 25.62 -25.15 -3.31
N SER A 75 25.42 -26.19 -2.49
CA SER A 75 25.71 -27.56 -2.88
C SER A 75 24.76 -28.04 -3.99
N GLY A 76 25.34 -28.54 -5.09
CA GLY A 76 24.59 -29.12 -6.21
C GLY A 76 23.97 -28.12 -7.20
N ILE A 77 24.39 -26.84 -7.18
CA ILE A 77 23.92 -25.81 -8.15
C ILE A 77 23.98 -26.36 -9.58
N VAL A 78 22.87 -26.21 -10.31
CA VAL A 78 22.72 -26.73 -11.67
C VAL A 78 22.84 -25.59 -12.69
N ASP A 79 23.27 -25.94 -13.91
CA ASP A 79 23.24 -25.00 -15.05
C ASP A 79 21.87 -24.33 -15.17
N THR A 80 21.82 -23.05 -15.55
CA THR A 80 20.58 -22.26 -15.65
C THR A 80 19.48 -22.93 -16.49
N ASN A 81 19.87 -23.73 -17.49
CA ASN A 81 18.94 -24.48 -18.35
C ASN A 81 18.25 -25.67 -17.66
N ARG A 82 18.63 -25.99 -16.41
CA ARG A 82 18.04 -27.04 -15.57
C ARG A 82 17.39 -26.49 -14.30
N ASP A 83 17.32 -25.17 -14.18
CA ASP A 83 16.74 -24.47 -13.04
C ASP A 83 15.21 -24.51 -13.11
N VAL A 84 14.64 -25.60 -12.60
CA VAL A 84 13.20 -25.87 -12.60
C VAL A 84 12.54 -25.48 -11.28
N LEU A 85 11.20 -25.40 -11.27
CA LEU A 85 10.43 -25.27 -10.03
C LEU A 85 10.62 -26.49 -9.13
N LEU A 86 10.60 -26.27 -7.81
CA LEU A 86 10.77 -27.32 -6.82
C LEU A 86 9.73 -28.44 -6.94
N GLU A 87 8.49 -28.11 -7.31
CA GLU A 87 7.46 -29.12 -7.55
C GLU A 87 7.89 -30.12 -8.63
N GLY A 88 8.50 -29.63 -9.72
CA GLY A 88 9.01 -30.45 -10.82
C GLY A 88 10.28 -31.22 -10.43
N PHE A 89 11.15 -30.61 -9.63
CA PHE A 89 12.36 -31.24 -9.12
C PHE A 89 12.05 -32.42 -8.17
N PHE A 90 11.14 -32.25 -7.21
CA PHE A 90 10.82 -33.29 -6.23
C PHE A 90 10.12 -34.54 -6.79
N LYS A 91 9.58 -34.45 -8.03
CA LYS A 91 9.01 -35.59 -8.76
C LYS A 91 10.10 -36.56 -9.21
N ASP A 92 11.21 -36.03 -9.74
CA ASP A 92 12.36 -36.83 -10.17
C ASP A 92 13.67 -36.02 -10.05
N PRO A 93 14.30 -36.01 -8.87
CA PRO A 93 15.50 -35.19 -8.63
C PRO A 93 16.74 -35.72 -9.37
N THR A 94 16.74 -37.01 -9.76
CA THR A 94 17.86 -37.65 -10.49
C THR A 94 18.03 -37.11 -11.91
N LYS A 95 16.95 -36.54 -12.48
CA LYS A 95 16.97 -35.88 -13.79
C LYS A 95 17.77 -34.57 -13.78
N TYR A 96 17.84 -33.90 -12.64
CA TYR A 96 18.39 -32.54 -12.51
C TYR A 96 19.78 -32.55 -11.87
N ILE A 97 19.99 -33.34 -10.82
CA ILE A 97 21.28 -33.50 -10.15
C ILE A 97 21.89 -34.85 -10.57
N ARG A 98 22.94 -34.80 -11.40
CA ARG A 98 23.61 -35.98 -11.96
C ARG A 98 24.64 -36.59 -11.01
N ASP A 99 25.19 -35.78 -10.11
CA ASP A 99 26.13 -36.26 -9.09
C ASP A 99 25.35 -37.06 -8.03
N LYS A 100 25.57 -38.37 -8.01
CA LYS A 100 24.92 -39.29 -7.09
C LYS A 100 25.34 -39.06 -5.63
N GLY A 101 26.58 -38.64 -5.39
CA GLY A 101 27.08 -38.34 -4.04
C GLY A 101 26.39 -37.10 -3.49
N ALA A 102 26.42 -36.00 -4.25
CA ALA A 102 25.76 -34.76 -3.88
C ALA A 102 24.24 -34.94 -3.72
N LEU A 103 23.58 -35.68 -4.62
CA LEU A 103 22.14 -35.93 -4.49
C LEU A 103 21.82 -36.74 -3.23
N ASN A 104 22.62 -37.74 -2.87
CA ASN A 104 22.42 -38.52 -1.65
C ASN A 104 22.56 -37.66 -0.39
N GLU A 105 23.55 -36.77 -0.35
CA GLU A 105 23.76 -35.82 0.76
C GLU A 105 22.59 -34.82 0.87
N ILE A 106 22.15 -34.26 -0.27
CA ILE A 106 21.00 -33.36 -0.34
C ILE A 106 19.73 -34.07 0.16
N GLN A 107 19.47 -35.30 -0.28
CA GLN A 107 18.29 -36.07 0.12
C GLN A 107 18.31 -36.49 1.58
N ALA A 108 19.49 -36.69 2.17
CA ALA A 108 19.67 -36.97 3.59
C ALA A 108 19.46 -35.72 4.48
N SER A 109 19.51 -34.52 3.90
CA SER A 109 19.36 -33.28 4.66
C SER A 109 17.94 -33.06 5.19
N GLY A 110 17.83 -32.58 6.43
CA GLY A 110 16.54 -32.23 7.03
C GLY A 110 15.80 -31.11 6.28
N ARG A 111 16.55 -30.18 5.66
CA ARG A 111 15.98 -29.07 4.87
C ARG A 111 15.31 -29.55 3.59
N TYR A 112 15.93 -30.49 2.86
CA TYR A 112 15.32 -31.14 1.71
C TYR A 112 14.05 -31.90 2.09
N LEU A 113 14.07 -32.67 3.18
CA LEU A 113 12.90 -33.40 3.65
C LEU A 113 11.76 -32.47 4.08
N GLY A 114 12.08 -31.34 4.72
CA GLY A 114 11.12 -30.30 5.10
C GLY A 114 10.46 -29.66 3.88
N MET A 115 11.26 -29.19 2.92
CA MET A 115 10.75 -28.55 1.69
C MET A 115 9.95 -29.52 0.83
N ARG A 116 10.40 -30.77 0.69
CA ARG A 116 9.66 -31.80 -0.06
C ARG A 116 8.30 -32.10 0.56
N ARG A 117 8.19 -32.09 1.90
CA ARG A 117 6.91 -32.26 2.61
C ARG A 117 6.01 -31.05 2.42
N ALA A 118 6.55 -29.83 2.54
CA ALA A 118 5.80 -28.59 2.31
C ALA A 118 5.24 -28.54 0.88
N ALA A 119 6.10 -28.73 -0.12
CA ALA A 119 5.75 -28.81 -1.54
C ALA A 119 4.58 -29.78 -1.82
N LYS A 120 4.64 -31.00 -1.28
CA LYS A 120 3.55 -31.97 -1.41
C LYS A 120 2.25 -31.50 -0.76
N GLY A 121 2.33 -30.87 0.42
CA GLY A 121 1.17 -30.29 1.09
C GLY A 121 0.52 -29.17 0.27
N GLU A 122 1.34 -28.31 -0.34
CA GLU A 122 0.87 -27.21 -1.19
C GLU A 122 0.16 -27.73 -2.45
N VAL A 123 0.62 -28.82 -3.09
CA VAL A 123 -0.08 -29.44 -4.23
C VAL A 123 -1.48 -29.90 -3.83
N ILE A 124 -1.62 -30.50 -2.64
CA ILE A 124 -2.93 -30.94 -2.12
C ILE A 124 -3.85 -29.75 -1.91
N PHE A 125 -3.32 -28.63 -1.38
CA PHE A 125 -4.09 -27.40 -1.23
C PHE A 125 -4.53 -26.81 -2.57
N ASP A 126 -3.65 -26.75 -3.57
CA ASP A 126 -3.99 -26.25 -4.90
C ASP A 126 -5.08 -27.11 -5.58
N GLU A 127 -5.02 -28.44 -5.43
CA GLU A 127 -6.06 -29.33 -5.94
C GLU A 127 -7.40 -29.10 -5.24
N ASP A 128 -7.40 -28.99 -3.91
CA ASP A 128 -8.61 -28.75 -3.12
C ASP A 128 -9.22 -27.36 -3.40
N ILE A 129 -8.39 -26.34 -3.60
CA ILE A 129 -8.81 -25.00 -4.02
C ILE A 129 -9.52 -25.09 -5.38
N ARG A 130 -8.94 -25.78 -6.36
CA ARG A 130 -9.57 -25.97 -7.68
C ARG A 130 -10.92 -26.67 -7.55
N ARG A 131 -11.00 -27.77 -6.80
CA ARG A 131 -12.26 -28.50 -6.57
C ARG A 131 -13.35 -27.63 -5.93
N LEU A 132 -12.98 -26.76 -4.99
CA LEU A 132 -13.92 -25.82 -4.38
C LEU A 132 -14.33 -24.71 -5.35
N CYS A 133 -13.38 -24.14 -6.09
CA CYS A 133 -13.62 -23.10 -7.08
C CYS A 133 -14.55 -23.57 -8.21
N ASP A 134 -14.37 -24.81 -8.69
CA ASP A 134 -15.24 -25.44 -9.70
C ASP A 134 -16.70 -25.54 -9.22
N LYS A 135 -16.90 -25.62 -7.91
CA LYS A 135 -18.21 -25.65 -7.24
C LYS A 135 -18.67 -24.26 -6.78
N GLY A 136 -18.01 -23.19 -7.23
CA GLY A 136 -18.36 -21.81 -6.91
C GLY A 136 -17.90 -21.32 -5.53
N VAL A 137 -17.12 -22.11 -4.80
CA VAL A 137 -16.68 -21.81 -3.44
C VAL A 137 -15.28 -21.18 -3.48
N LYS A 138 -15.22 -19.85 -3.31
CA LYS A 138 -13.96 -19.07 -3.41
C LYS A 138 -13.42 -18.58 -2.06
N ASN A 139 -14.28 -18.45 -1.07
CA ASN A 139 -13.96 -17.92 0.26
C ASN A 139 -14.70 -18.68 1.36
N GLN A 140 -14.40 -18.34 2.63
CA GLN A 140 -14.99 -19.00 3.80
C GLN A 140 -16.51 -18.86 3.89
N SER A 141 -17.09 -17.74 3.42
CA SER A 141 -18.53 -17.52 3.32
C SER A 141 -19.19 -18.46 2.30
N GLY A 142 -18.60 -18.54 1.10
CA GLY A 142 -19.07 -19.48 0.08
C GLY A 142 -18.99 -20.92 0.56
N ARG A 143 -17.93 -21.26 1.32
CA ARG A 143 -17.79 -22.58 1.93
C ARG A 143 -18.84 -22.80 3.01
N SER A 144 -19.13 -21.84 3.88
CA SER A 144 -20.10 -22.01 4.97
C SER A 144 -21.52 -22.26 4.45
N LEU A 145 -21.89 -21.61 3.34
CA LEU A 145 -23.18 -21.77 2.65
C LEU A 145 -23.25 -23.01 1.74
N ALA A 146 -22.10 -23.62 1.40
CA ALA A 146 -22.06 -24.76 0.50
C ALA A 146 -22.71 -26.02 1.11
N ALA A 147 -23.28 -26.85 0.24
CA ALA A 147 -23.85 -28.15 0.61
C ALA A 147 -22.77 -29.07 1.24
N ALA A 148 -23.20 -29.99 2.11
CA ALA A 148 -22.30 -30.89 2.83
C ALA A 148 -21.40 -31.70 1.87
N GLU A 149 -21.94 -32.13 0.73
CA GLU A 149 -21.21 -32.83 -0.32
C GLU A 149 -20.09 -32.00 -0.95
N VAL A 150 -20.29 -30.68 -1.08
CA VAL A 150 -19.26 -29.74 -1.57
C VAL A 150 -18.16 -29.55 -0.53
N LYS A 151 -18.51 -29.47 0.75
CA LYS A 151 -17.52 -29.37 1.84
C LYS A 151 -16.70 -30.66 2.00
N ALA A 152 -17.28 -31.81 1.63
CA ALA A 152 -16.65 -33.12 1.74
C ALA A 152 -15.66 -33.44 0.61
N THR A 153 -15.56 -32.64 -0.46
CA THR A 153 -14.66 -32.94 -1.60
C THR A 153 -13.19 -32.62 -1.37
N VAL A 154 -12.88 -31.91 -0.28
CA VAL A 154 -11.49 -31.55 0.07
C VAL A 154 -10.87 -32.58 0.99
N HIS A 155 -9.54 -32.63 0.98
CA HIS A 155 -8.78 -33.47 1.91
C HIS A 155 -8.99 -33.03 3.36
N ASN A 156 -8.83 -33.99 4.27
CA ASN A 156 -9.08 -33.75 5.70
C ASN A 156 -8.14 -32.68 6.29
N SER A 157 -6.89 -32.61 5.82
CA SER A 157 -5.93 -31.56 6.18
C SER A 157 -6.47 -30.17 5.84
N THR A 158 -6.88 -29.96 4.59
CA THR A 158 -7.48 -28.72 4.08
C THR A 158 -8.74 -28.37 4.86
N LYS A 159 -9.60 -29.37 5.13
CA LYS A 159 -10.79 -29.20 5.95
C LYS A 159 -10.45 -28.66 7.33
N HIS A 160 -9.48 -29.26 8.03
CA HIS A 160 -9.09 -28.80 9.36
C HIS A 160 -8.61 -27.34 9.38
N PHE A 161 -7.82 -26.90 8.40
CA PHE A 161 -7.37 -25.50 8.31
C PHE A 161 -8.54 -24.55 8.05
N LEU A 162 -9.43 -24.91 7.13
CA LEU A 162 -10.58 -24.09 6.79
C LEU A 162 -11.58 -24.01 7.94
N ASP A 163 -11.84 -25.11 8.64
CA ASP A 163 -12.74 -25.14 9.80
C ASP A 163 -12.12 -24.37 10.98
N ALA A 164 -10.81 -24.48 11.21
CA ALA A 164 -10.11 -23.69 12.24
C ALA A 164 -10.17 -22.19 11.97
N ALA A 165 -9.97 -21.76 10.72
CA ALA A 165 -10.10 -20.36 10.33
C ALA A 165 -11.56 -19.87 10.42
N ALA A 166 -12.54 -20.73 10.12
CA ALA A 166 -13.95 -20.41 10.30
C ALA A 166 -14.32 -20.25 11.78
N GLU A 167 -13.78 -21.11 12.66
CA GLU A 167 -13.94 -20.97 14.12
C GLU A 167 -13.23 -19.73 14.66
N GLU A 168 -12.04 -19.40 14.15
CA GLU A 168 -11.35 -18.15 14.47
C GLU A 168 -12.19 -16.92 14.06
N ALA A 169 -12.76 -16.96 12.85
CA ALA A 169 -13.69 -15.92 12.37
C ALA A 169 -14.99 -15.83 13.19
N ARG A 170 -15.35 -16.88 13.93
CA ARG A 170 -16.53 -16.94 14.84
C ARG A 170 -16.23 -16.47 16.25
N LYS A 171 -14.96 -16.37 16.67
CA LYS A 171 -14.61 -15.93 18.02
C LYS A 171 -15.05 -14.46 18.21
N PRO A 172 -15.85 -14.15 19.25
CA PRO A 172 -16.36 -12.79 19.51
C PRO A 172 -15.30 -11.73 19.81
N THR A 173 -14.01 -12.09 19.86
CA THR A 173 -12.91 -11.13 20.06
C THR A 173 -12.74 -10.16 18.88
N THR A 174 -13.32 -10.46 17.72
CA THR A 174 -13.46 -9.52 16.60
C THR A 174 -14.92 -9.10 16.51
N THR A 175 -15.28 -8.09 17.29
CA THR A 175 -16.55 -7.37 17.20
C THR A 175 -16.82 -7.00 15.74
N SER A 176 -17.81 -7.65 15.12
CA SER A 176 -18.40 -7.31 13.82
C SER A 176 -19.30 -6.08 13.85
N ALA A 177 -19.33 -5.37 14.98
CA ALA A 177 -19.83 -4.00 15.01
C ALA A 177 -18.73 -3.08 14.48
N SER A 178 -19.09 -2.20 13.55
CA SER A 178 -18.20 -1.13 13.11
C SER A 178 -17.61 -0.42 14.32
N GLU A 179 -16.28 -0.37 14.41
CA GLU A 179 -15.63 0.35 15.50
C GLU A 179 -15.91 1.84 15.29
N LYS A 180 -16.54 2.49 16.27
CA LYS A 180 -16.76 3.94 16.24
C LYS A 180 -15.46 4.61 16.63
N LEU A 181 -14.83 5.30 15.69
CA LEU A 181 -13.58 6.03 15.91
C LEU A 181 -13.89 7.43 16.46
N GLU A 182 -14.11 7.48 17.77
CA GLU A 182 -14.51 8.71 18.47
C GLU A 182 -13.51 9.85 18.23
N GLY A 183 -14.01 11.05 17.90
CA GLY A 183 -13.20 12.24 17.64
C GLY A 183 -12.35 12.23 16.36
N CYS A 184 -12.31 11.16 15.56
CA CYS A 184 -11.55 11.12 14.31
C CYS A 184 -12.16 12.04 13.23
N TYR A 185 -13.50 12.14 13.19
CA TYR A 185 -14.21 13.09 12.32
C TYR A 185 -13.75 14.53 12.60
N GLU A 186 -13.86 14.95 13.86
CA GLU A 186 -13.52 16.32 14.29
C GLU A 186 -12.03 16.61 14.11
N SER A 187 -11.16 15.62 14.33
CA SER A 187 -9.71 15.79 14.12
C SER A 187 -9.38 16.07 12.66
N VAL A 188 -9.96 15.33 11.71
CA VAL A 188 -9.74 15.55 10.28
C VAL A 188 -10.43 16.85 9.84
N HIS A 189 -11.68 17.07 10.24
CA HIS A 189 -12.44 18.26 9.86
C HIS A 189 -11.76 19.55 10.37
N ASN A 190 -11.22 19.53 11.58
CA ASN A 190 -10.57 20.69 12.19
C ASN A 190 -9.04 20.69 12.02
N ALA A 191 -8.52 19.93 11.04
CA ALA A 191 -7.09 19.86 10.77
C ALA A 191 -6.51 21.27 10.54
N ARG A 192 -5.37 21.55 11.17
CA ARG A 192 -4.74 22.87 11.14
C ARG A 192 -3.96 23.05 9.86
N TRP A 193 -4.13 24.21 9.25
CA TRP A 193 -3.39 24.60 8.05
C TRP A 193 -2.04 25.19 8.41
N SER A 194 -1.06 24.92 7.57
CA SER A 194 0.18 25.68 7.49
C SER A 194 0.71 25.63 6.06
N HIS A 195 1.64 26.50 5.72
CA HIS A 195 2.26 26.50 4.40
C HIS A 195 3.71 26.98 4.45
N ALA A 196 4.48 26.59 3.44
CA ALA A 196 5.83 27.05 3.18
C ALA A 196 5.86 27.83 1.87
N GLU A 197 6.48 29.01 1.91
CA GLU A 197 6.71 29.88 0.75
C GLU A 197 8.20 29.95 0.48
N GLU A 198 8.59 29.98 -0.80
CA GLU A 198 9.98 30.25 -1.16
C GLU A 198 10.29 31.73 -0.93
N LEU A 199 11.39 32.01 -0.24
CA LEU A 199 11.84 33.39 -0.04
C LEU A 199 12.48 33.92 -1.33
N PRO A 200 12.23 35.18 -1.70
CA PRO A 200 12.90 35.80 -2.82
C PRO A 200 14.41 35.84 -2.58
N ASP A 201 15.18 35.88 -3.66
CA ASP A 201 16.64 35.99 -3.57
C ASP A 201 17.05 37.26 -2.82
N GLY A 202 17.78 37.09 -1.72
CA GLY A 202 18.13 38.20 -0.82
C GLY A 202 18.79 37.76 0.48
N GLU A 203 19.08 38.71 1.36
CA GLU A 203 19.71 38.43 2.66
C GLU A 203 18.88 37.51 3.55
N GLU A 204 17.55 37.58 3.50
CA GLU A 204 16.67 36.71 4.28
C GLU A 204 16.78 35.24 3.85
N ARG A 205 16.89 34.98 2.53
CA ARG A 205 17.16 33.65 1.98
C ARG A 205 18.54 33.12 2.39
N LYS A 206 19.54 34.01 2.57
CA LYS A 206 20.87 33.65 3.08
C LYS A 206 20.87 33.36 4.58
N LYS A 207 19.98 33.99 5.35
CA LYS A 207 19.81 33.76 6.80
C LYS A 207 19.05 32.48 7.11
N THR A 208 18.12 32.08 6.23
CA THR A 208 17.41 30.79 6.34
C THR A 208 18.13 29.72 5.52
N ARG A 209 18.70 28.72 6.20
CA ARG A 209 19.48 27.64 5.56
C ARG A 209 18.73 26.87 4.45
N THR A 210 17.41 26.88 4.48
CA THR A 210 16.50 26.23 3.52
C THR A 210 15.92 27.16 2.46
N GLY A 211 16.05 28.49 2.61
CA GLY A 211 15.44 29.47 1.71
C GLY A 211 13.90 29.46 1.70
N MET A 212 13.27 28.87 2.72
CA MET A 212 11.82 28.72 2.84
C MET A 212 11.31 29.46 4.07
N ARG A 213 10.13 30.09 3.96
CA ARG A 213 9.40 30.71 5.07
C ARG A 213 8.16 29.89 5.40
N VAL A 214 8.06 29.44 6.63
CA VAL A 214 6.87 28.74 7.14
C VAL A 214 5.89 29.73 7.74
N ARG A 215 4.61 29.56 7.45
CA ARG A 215 3.50 30.31 8.03
C ARG A 215 2.41 29.37 8.50
N GLU A 216 1.80 29.71 9.63
CA GLU A 216 0.56 29.06 10.08
C GLU A 216 -0.64 29.58 9.29
N GLY A 217 -1.66 28.74 9.14
CA GLY A 217 -2.88 29.07 8.42
C GLY A 217 -2.83 28.73 6.94
N LYS A 218 -3.96 28.95 6.27
CA LYS A 218 -4.13 28.74 4.84
C LYS A 218 -3.43 29.86 4.07
N PRO A 219 -2.71 29.57 2.98
CA PRO A 219 -2.06 30.61 2.19
C PRO A 219 -3.10 31.56 1.57
N GLU A 220 -2.75 32.85 1.49
CA GLU A 220 -3.62 33.90 0.91
C GLU A 220 -3.85 33.68 -0.59
N LYS A 221 -2.83 33.20 -1.29
CA LYS A 221 -2.89 32.79 -2.70
C LYS A 221 -2.66 31.29 -2.82
N SER A 222 -3.40 30.65 -3.71
CA SER A 222 -3.17 29.26 -4.12
C SER A 222 -2.45 29.22 -5.47
N TRP A 223 -1.95 28.04 -5.87
CA TRP A 223 -1.46 27.83 -7.23
C TRP A 223 -2.53 28.21 -8.25
N SER A 224 -2.08 28.79 -9.36
CA SER A 224 -2.97 29.09 -10.47
C SER A 224 -2.83 28.03 -11.54
N TYR A 225 -3.94 27.69 -12.18
CA TYR A 225 -3.98 26.64 -13.19
C TYR A 225 -4.58 27.15 -14.50
N ARG A 226 -4.10 26.65 -15.64
CA ARG A 226 -4.69 26.89 -16.97
C ARG A 226 -5.34 25.61 -17.48
N LYS A 227 -6.38 25.76 -18.30
CA LYS A 227 -6.89 24.64 -19.10
C LYS A 227 -5.94 24.43 -20.28
N ALA A 228 -5.44 23.21 -20.43
CA ALA A 228 -4.65 22.76 -21.57
C ALA A 228 -5.37 21.51 -22.14
N ASP A 229 -6.05 21.67 -23.28
CA ASP A 229 -6.85 20.62 -23.92
C ASP A 229 -7.80 19.87 -22.95
N ASP A 230 -7.46 18.61 -22.60
CA ASP A 230 -8.21 17.73 -21.68
C ASP A 230 -7.64 17.71 -20.24
N ALA A 231 -6.61 18.52 -19.96
CA ALA A 231 -5.91 18.60 -18.68
C ALA A 231 -6.01 20.01 -18.05
N ILE A 232 -5.80 20.03 -16.73
CA ILE A 232 -5.52 21.26 -15.98
C ILE A 232 -4.02 21.21 -15.67
N GLU A 233 -3.29 22.27 -15.99
CA GLU A 233 -1.83 22.41 -15.79
C GLU A 233 -1.51 23.63 -14.93
N GLU A 234 -0.38 23.60 -14.22
CA GLU A 234 0.11 24.75 -13.45
C GLU A 234 0.46 25.92 -14.37
N ASN A 235 0.22 27.13 -13.88
CA ASN A 235 0.40 28.36 -14.62
C ASN A 235 1.63 29.13 -14.10
N ASP A 236 2.80 28.76 -14.58
CA ASP A 236 4.07 29.38 -14.17
C ASP A 236 4.21 30.84 -14.64
N ALA A 237 3.46 31.23 -15.66
CA ALA A 237 3.58 32.55 -16.29
C ALA A 237 2.82 33.69 -15.57
N VAL A 238 2.14 33.44 -14.44
CA VAL A 238 1.39 34.46 -13.66
C VAL A 238 2.20 35.03 -12.47
N GLN A 239 3.52 34.80 -12.42
CA GLN A 239 4.42 35.31 -11.37
C GLN A 239 4.71 36.83 -11.40
N GLN A 240 3.95 37.64 -12.15
CA GLN A 240 4.39 39.01 -12.44
C GLN A 240 4.01 40.04 -11.36
N PHE A 241 2.94 39.87 -10.56
CA PHE A 241 2.58 40.86 -9.53
C PHE A 241 1.84 40.26 -8.30
N GLY A 242 2.57 40.07 -7.20
CA GLY A 242 2.05 39.80 -5.84
C GLY A 242 2.75 38.66 -5.08
N ALA A 243 2.30 38.36 -3.86
CA ALA A 243 2.88 37.29 -3.02
C ALA A 243 3.00 35.95 -3.77
N ALA A 244 4.12 35.26 -3.61
CA ALA A 244 4.39 34.00 -4.29
C ALA A 244 3.40 32.91 -3.82
N PRO A 245 2.96 32.00 -4.71
CA PRO A 245 2.17 30.85 -4.28
C PRO A 245 2.98 29.99 -3.29
N PRO A 246 2.31 29.25 -2.40
CA PRO A 246 2.99 28.32 -1.51
C PRO A 246 3.77 27.29 -2.33
N ARG A 247 4.93 26.85 -1.85
CA ARG A 247 5.60 25.65 -2.36
C ARG A 247 5.00 24.38 -1.78
N LEU A 248 4.54 24.45 -0.53
CA LEU A 248 3.97 23.31 0.17
C LEU A 248 2.88 23.79 1.12
N MET A 249 1.73 23.12 1.12
CA MET A 249 0.74 23.25 2.20
C MET A 249 0.78 22.00 3.07
N VAL A 250 0.46 22.17 4.35
CA VAL A 250 0.44 21.10 5.34
C VAL A 250 -0.87 21.15 6.11
N LEU A 251 -1.51 19.98 6.23
CA LEU A 251 -2.66 19.76 7.10
C LEU A 251 -2.25 18.88 8.27
N ALA A 252 -2.35 19.40 9.49
CA ALA A 252 -2.03 18.69 10.72
C ALA A 252 -3.31 18.24 11.44
N SER A 253 -3.48 16.93 11.59
CA SER A 253 -4.60 16.30 12.32
C SER A 253 -4.10 15.66 13.61
N GLU A 254 -4.70 16.00 14.75
CA GLU A 254 -4.25 15.53 16.07
C GLU A 254 -4.30 14.00 16.22
N LYS A 255 -5.33 13.38 15.66
CA LYS A 255 -5.53 11.92 15.58
C LYS A 255 -4.98 11.29 14.30
N GLY A 256 -4.25 12.03 13.47
CA GLY A 256 -3.74 11.53 12.20
C GLY A 256 -4.81 11.40 11.12
N TRP A 257 -4.56 10.51 10.16
CA TRP A 257 -5.32 10.36 8.92
C TRP A 257 -5.72 8.90 8.70
N PRO A 258 -6.72 8.60 7.85
CA PRO A 258 -7.17 7.23 7.61
C PRO A 258 -6.04 6.24 7.30
N TYR A 259 -5.04 6.67 6.53
CA TYR A 259 -3.87 5.85 6.20
C TYR A 259 -3.01 5.50 7.43
N SER A 260 -2.99 6.36 8.47
CA SER A 260 -2.21 6.16 9.70
C SER A 260 -2.99 5.58 10.88
N TRP A 261 -4.32 5.49 10.83
CA TRP A 261 -5.13 4.95 11.94
C TRP A 261 -4.87 3.48 12.27
N ASN A 262 -4.15 2.76 11.40
CA ASN A 262 -3.77 1.37 11.60
C ASN A 262 -2.32 1.16 12.04
N THR A 263 -1.52 2.22 12.13
CA THR A 263 -0.11 2.11 12.54
C THR A 263 0.02 2.20 14.06
N ILE A 264 0.79 1.27 14.65
CA ILE A 264 1.05 1.16 16.10
C ILE A 264 2.07 2.22 16.57
N GLN A 265 2.82 2.84 15.66
CA GLN A 265 3.84 3.87 15.94
C GLN A 265 3.26 5.29 15.77
N ASP A 266 4.05 6.30 16.14
CA ASP A 266 3.71 7.73 15.99
C ASP A 266 3.02 7.99 14.65
N LEU A 267 1.71 8.23 14.71
CA LEU A 267 0.90 8.41 13.51
C LEU A 267 1.44 9.62 12.75
N PRO A 268 1.69 9.52 11.43
CA PRO A 268 1.82 10.69 10.59
C PRO A 268 0.59 11.59 10.79
N LYS A 269 0.82 12.75 11.42
CA LYS A 269 -0.22 13.77 11.69
C LYS A 269 -0.31 14.80 10.58
N ASP A 270 0.74 14.92 9.79
CA ASP A 270 0.88 15.91 8.74
C ASP A 270 0.61 15.29 7.36
N VAL A 271 -0.26 15.94 6.58
CA VAL A 271 -0.47 15.67 5.15
C VAL A 271 0.15 16.79 4.34
N PHE A 272 1.05 16.42 3.45
CA PHE A 272 1.75 17.31 2.55
C PHE A 272 0.98 17.48 1.24
N VAL A 273 0.73 18.72 0.84
CA VAL A 273 -0.03 19.08 -0.35
C VAL A 273 0.84 20.01 -1.20
N ASN A 274 1.29 19.52 -2.35
CA ASN A 274 1.96 20.32 -3.38
C ASN A 274 0.97 20.72 -4.49
N CYS A 275 1.46 21.40 -5.51
CA CYS A 275 0.66 21.88 -6.64
C CYS A 275 -0.11 20.75 -7.32
N GLU A 276 0.49 19.56 -7.46
CA GLU A 276 -0.12 18.39 -8.10
C GLU A 276 -1.26 17.82 -7.27
N VAL A 277 -1.12 17.71 -5.95
CA VAL A 277 -2.20 17.25 -5.07
C VAL A 277 -3.36 18.26 -5.04
N GLU A 278 -3.07 19.56 -5.03
CA GLU A 278 -4.10 20.59 -5.14
C GLU A 278 -4.82 20.55 -6.50
N ARG A 279 -4.09 20.27 -7.58
CA ARG A 279 -4.64 20.13 -8.94
C ARG A 279 -5.66 19.00 -9.02
N VAL A 280 -5.36 17.86 -8.38
CA VAL A 280 -6.30 16.74 -8.26
C VAL A 280 -7.59 17.18 -7.57
N TRP A 281 -7.47 17.95 -6.48
CA TRP A 281 -8.64 18.50 -5.80
C TRP A 281 -9.44 19.46 -6.70
N GLN A 282 -8.79 20.35 -7.45
CA GLN A 282 -9.50 21.26 -8.36
C GLN A 282 -10.31 20.51 -9.43
N ILE A 283 -9.78 19.40 -9.96
CA ILE A 283 -10.50 18.53 -10.89
C ILE A 283 -11.72 17.89 -10.21
N VAL A 284 -11.54 17.28 -9.05
CA VAL A 284 -12.62 16.63 -8.28
C VAL A 284 -13.68 17.64 -7.85
N LYS A 285 -13.28 18.85 -7.42
CA LYS A 285 -14.17 19.95 -7.09
C LYS A 285 -15.02 20.37 -8.28
N GLY A 286 -14.45 20.41 -9.48
CA GLY A 286 -15.18 20.63 -10.73
C GLY A 286 -16.24 19.56 -10.97
N ASP A 287 -15.91 18.29 -10.75
CA ASP A 287 -16.84 17.17 -10.91
C ASP A 287 -17.99 17.22 -9.90
N VAL A 288 -17.68 17.47 -8.61
CA VAL A 288 -18.69 17.64 -7.55
C VAL A 288 -19.58 18.84 -7.86
N THR A 289 -19.01 19.95 -8.33
CA THR A 289 -19.80 21.14 -8.70
C THR A 289 -20.74 20.87 -9.86
N ALA A 290 -20.26 20.16 -10.89
CA ALA A 290 -21.09 19.77 -12.03
C ALA A 290 -22.21 18.80 -11.61
N TRP A 291 -21.89 17.83 -10.75
CA TRP A 291 -22.86 16.84 -10.25
C TRP A 291 -24.06 17.48 -9.55
N PHE A 292 -23.85 18.54 -8.77
CA PHE A 292 -24.93 19.25 -8.04
C PHE A 292 -25.40 20.54 -8.72
N SER A 293 -25.12 20.72 -10.01
CA SER A 293 -25.58 21.90 -10.75
C SER A 293 -27.05 21.74 -11.17
N THR A 294 -27.84 22.82 -11.03
CA THR A 294 -29.28 22.86 -11.31
C THR A 294 -29.64 22.98 -12.80
N HIS A 295 -28.68 22.83 -13.72
CA HIS A 295 -28.96 22.92 -15.15
C HIS A 295 -29.77 21.70 -15.59
N GLY A 296 -31.05 21.93 -15.93
CA GLY A 296 -32.05 20.91 -16.25
C GLY A 296 -31.77 20.08 -17.50
N GLY A 297 -30.78 19.19 -17.41
CA GLY A 297 -30.60 18.04 -18.29
C GLY A 297 -30.82 16.77 -17.47
N THR A 298 -31.77 15.94 -17.88
CA THR A 298 -31.98 14.61 -17.32
C THR A 298 -30.69 13.80 -17.46
N GLU A 299 -30.17 13.31 -16.33
CA GLU A 299 -29.04 12.39 -16.16
C GLU A 299 -27.61 12.98 -16.14
N PHE A 300 -27.27 13.79 -15.13
CA PHE A 300 -25.86 13.98 -14.76
C PHE A 300 -25.38 12.82 -13.88
N THR A 301 -24.75 11.82 -14.49
CA THR A 301 -24.02 10.78 -13.76
C THR A 301 -22.74 11.38 -13.16
N PRO A 302 -22.47 11.21 -11.86
CA PRO A 302 -21.22 11.68 -11.25
C PRO A 302 -20.01 11.07 -11.96
N LYS A 303 -19.05 11.93 -12.35
CA LYS A 303 -17.83 11.48 -13.03
C LYS A 303 -17.01 10.59 -12.12
N GLN A 304 -16.64 9.44 -12.65
CA GLN A 304 -15.71 8.51 -12.00
C GLN A 304 -14.29 8.91 -12.42
N ARG A 305 -13.34 8.86 -11.47
CA ARG A 305 -11.93 9.25 -11.71
C ARG A 305 -10.96 8.12 -11.37
N VAL A 306 -9.86 8.03 -12.10
CA VAL A 306 -8.71 7.18 -11.76
C VAL A 306 -7.49 8.05 -11.62
N LEU A 307 -6.87 8.04 -10.43
CA LEU A 307 -5.65 8.77 -10.13
C LEU A 307 -4.43 7.89 -10.46
N ILE A 308 -3.65 8.30 -11.45
CA ILE A 308 -2.48 7.59 -11.99
C ILE A 308 -1.24 8.41 -11.67
N GLY A 309 -0.15 7.77 -11.29
CA GLY A 309 1.13 8.44 -11.08
C GLY A 309 2.18 7.45 -10.60
N THR A 310 3.42 7.89 -10.53
CA THR A 310 4.57 7.04 -10.20
C THR A 310 4.34 6.25 -8.90
N PRO A 311 4.71 4.95 -8.86
CA PRO A 311 4.80 4.17 -7.63
C PRO A 311 5.50 4.91 -6.48
N GLY A 312 4.95 4.85 -5.26
CA GLY A 312 5.64 5.36 -4.07
C GLY A 312 5.61 6.87 -3.86
N ILE A 313 5.08 7.65 -4.80
CA ILE A 313 4.93 9.12 -4.73
C ILE A 313 3.96 9.62 -3.61
N GLY A 314 3.32 8.71 -2.87
CA GLY A 314 2.41 9.10 -1.79
C GLY A 314 0.99 9.48 -2.21
N LYS A 315 0.47 9.01 -3.36
CA LYS A 315 -0.92 9.31 -3.82
C LYS A 315 -1.99 9.07 -2.74
N SER A 316 -1.96 7.91 -2.09
CA SER A 316 -2.91 7.56 -1.02
C SER A 316 -2.74 8.49 0.19
N MET A 317 -1.50 8.61 0.67
CA MET A 317 -1.16 9.37 1.86
C MET A 317 -1.44 10.87 1.71
N ALA A 318 -1.09 11.47 0.57
CA ALA A 318 -1.26 12.89 0.29
C ALA A 318 -2.60 13.18 -0.38
N ALA A 319 -2.81 12.72 -1.62
CA ALA A 319 -4.03 13.05 -2.37
C ALA A 319 -5.29 12.41 -1.78
N GLY A 320 -5.24 11.15 -1.34
CA GLY A 320 -6.38 10.50 -0.69
C GLY A 320 -6.83 11.24 0.57
N SER A 321 -5.89 11.53 1.48
CA SER A 321 -6.16 12.28 2.71
C SER A 321 -6.63 13.71 2.45
N TYR A 322 -6.02 14.40 1.48
CA TYR A 322 -6.41 15.76 1.12
C TYR A 322 -7.80 15.84 0.51
N LEU A 323 -8.14 14.89 -0.37
CA LEU A 323 -9.49 14.76 -0.92
C LEU A 323 -10.51 14.49 0.18
N LEU A 324 -10.21 13.62 1.14
CA LEU A 324 -11.09 13.38 2.28
C LEU A 324 -11.35 14.67 3.06
N TYR A 325 -10.30 15.42 3.39
CA TYR A 325 -10.40 16.70 4.08
C TYR A 325 -11.32 17.67 3.32
N GLN A 326 -11.05 17.86 2.03
CA GLN A 326 -11.78 18.80 1.19
C GLN A 326 -13.25 18.41 0.97
N LEU A 327 -13.53 17.12 0.81
CA LEU A 327 -14.89 16.62 0.65
C LEU A 327 -15.70 16.68 1.97
N LEU A 328 -15.05 16.53 3.12
CA LEU A 328 -15.68 16.78 4.43
C LEU A 328 -16.17 18.23 4.55
N HIS A 329 -15.48 19.17 3.92
CA HIS A 329 -15.82 20.60 3.90
C HIS A 329 -16.77 20.99 2.76
N CYS A 330 -17.12 20.05 1.87
CA CYS A 330 -18.18 20.29 0.92
C CYS A 330 -19.52 20.41 1.64
N ASP A 331 -20.50 21.02 0.99
CA ASP A 331 -21.87 21.09 1.48
C ASP A 331 -22.40 19.68 1.85
N VAL A 332 -23.01 19.57 3.02
CA VAL A 332 -23.56 18.31 3.54
C VAL A 332 -24.80 17.88 2.75
N GLU A 333 -25.55 18.82 2.18
CA GLU A 333 -26.70 18.51 1.31
C GLU A 333 -26.24 17.87 0.00
N LYS A 334 -25.05 18.27 -0.47
CA LYS A 334 -24.42 17.71 -1.66
C LYS A 334 -23.81 16.35 -1.37
N ILE A 335 -22.91 16.25 -0.39
CA ILE A 335 -22.26 14.98 -0.02
C ILE A 335 -22.53 14.72 1.44
N GLN A 336 -23.24 13.63 1.74
CA GLN A 336 -23.66 13.26 3.09
C GLN A 336 -22.72 12.26 3.74
N VAL A 337 -22.14 11.35 2.95
CA VAL A 337 -21.26 10.28 3.44
C VAL A 337 -20.00 10.20 2.58
N LEU A 338 -18.87 10.04 3.25
CA LEU A 338 -17.57 9.82 2.63
C LEU A 338 -17.05 8.45 3.00
N VAL A 339 -16.57 7.71 2.02
CA VAL A 339 -16.00 6.38 2.23
C VAL A 339 -14.57 6.36 1.72
N HIS A 340 -13.62 6.07 2.60
CA HIS A 340 -12.22 5.88 2.24
C HIS A 340 -11.86 4.41 2.45
N CYS A 341 -11.69 3.66 1.36
CA CYS A 341 -11.35 2.25 1.36
C CYS A 341 -9.90 2.02 0.98
N PHE A 342 -9.25 1.09 1.68
CA PHE A 342 -7.96 0.53 1.31
C PHE A 342 -8.18 -0.91 0.84
N GLY A 343 -7.88 -1.21 -0.43
CA GLY A 343 -8.18 -2.50 -1.05
C GLY A 343 -7.60 -3.67 -0.25
N GLY A 344 -8.37 -4.73 -0.02
CA GLY A 344 -7.94 -5.84 0.84
C GLY A 344 -7.60 -5.44 2.30
N GLY A 345 -7.97 -4.24 2.74
CA GLY A 345 -7.73 -3.71 4.08
C GLY A 345 -8.97 -3.02 4.65
N ASP A 346 -8.76 -2.07 5.57
CA ASP A 346 -9.82 -1.33 6.25
C ASP A 346 -10.57 -0.36 5.32
N ALA A 347 -11.79 0.01 5.69
CA ALA A 347 -12.35 1.28 5.24
C ALA A 347 -12.95 2.10 6.37
N TYR A 348 -13.04 3.39 6.09
CA TYR A 348 -13.56 4.39 6.98
C TYR A 348 -14.77 5.05 6.34
N VAL A 349 -15.89 5.01 7.04
CA VAL A 349 -17.14 5.64 6.63
C VAL A 349 -17.39 6.83 7.53
N SER A 350 -17.31 8.01 6.96
CA SER A 350 -17.51 9.29 7.63
C SER A 350 -18.91 9.82 7.29
N ASP A 351 -19.82 9.80 8.27
CA ASP A 351 -21.15 10.39 8.17
C ASP A 351 -21.08 11.86 8.61
N LYS A 352 -21.38 12.79 7.69
CA LYS A 352 -21.27 14.23 7.95
C LYS A 352 -22.45 14.79 8.76
N ASN A 353 -23.60 14.11 8.75
CA ASN A 353 -24.75 14.52 9.55
C ASN A 353 -24.53 14.18 11.02
N THR A 354 -24.05 12.98 11.30
CA THR A 354 -23.77 12.55 12.69
C THR A 354 -22.35 12.86 13.14
N ARG A 355 -21.50 13.38 12.23
CA ARG A 355 -20.07 13.63 12.46
C ARG A 355 -19.33 12.43 13.06
N ALA A 356 -19.63 11.24 12.53
CA ALA A 356 -19.09 9.99 13.05
C ALA A 356 -18.21 9.31 12.00
N VAL A 357 -17.10 8.72 12.46
CA VAL A 357 -16.29 7.81 11.65
C VAL A 357 -16.49 6.39 12.16
N LYS A 358 -16.84 5.50 11.24
CA LYS A 358 -16.91 4.06 11.48
C LYS A 358 -15.80 3.37 10.72
N ARG A 359 -15.11 2.44 11.37
CA ARG A 359 -14.15 1.55 10.72
C ARG A 359 -14.81 0.21 10.38
N GLY A 360 -14.65 -0.21 9.14
CA GLY A 360 -14.89 -1.57 8.68
C GLY A 360 -13.57 -2.31 8.53
N SER A 361 -13.46 -3.48 9.15
CA SER A 361 -12.22 -4.26 9.24
C SER A 361 -11.89 -5.07 7.98
N ASP A 362 -12.82 -5.16 7.02
CA ASP A 362 -12.58 -5.80 5.74
C ASP A 362 -13.41 -5.18 4.60
N GLU A 363 -12.96 -5.44 3.37
CA GLU A 363 -13.58 -4.94 2.15
C GLU A 363 -15.08 -5.31 2.03
N ASN A 364 -15.50 -6.46 2.56
CA ASN A 364 -16.90 -6.88 2.52
C ASN A 364 -17.79 -6.10 3.48
N MET A 365 -17.25 -5.69 4.62
CA MET A 365 -17.93 -4.78 5.55
C MET A 365 -18.14 -3.42 4.89
N CYS A 366 -17.15 -2.94 4.13
CA CYS A 366 -17.27 -1.73 3.33
C CYS A 366 -18.37 -1.87 2.28
N VAL A 367 -18.40 -2.98 1.55
CA VAL A 367 -19.47 -3.28 0.58
C VAL A 367 -20.83 -3.35 1.24
N SER A 368 -20.92 -3.92 2.44
CA SER A 368 -22.17 -4.06 3.18
C SER A 368 -22.70 -2.71 3.66
N GLU A 369 -21.83 -1.84 4.18
CA GLU A 369 -22.18 -0.47 4.56
C GLU A 369 -22.53 0.37 3.33
N LEU A 370 -21.82 0.22 2.21
CA LEU A 370 -22.20 0.84 0.94
C LEU A 370 -23.58 0.33 0.47
N ARG A 371 -23.89 -0.97 0.58
CA ARG A 371 -25.22 -1.49 0.23
C ARG A 371 -26.32 -0.91 1.13
N SER A 372 -26.08 -0.77 2.44
CA SER A 372 -27.06 -0.17 3.35
C SER A 372 -27.30 1.30 2.99
N LEU A 373 -26.24 2.07 2.72
CA LEU A 373 -26.34 3.48 2.30
C LEU A 373 -27.12 3.68 1.01
N ARG A 374 -26.99 2.75 0.05
CA ARG A 374 -27.74 2.78 -1.20
C ARG A 374 -29.25 2.70 -0.99
N GLY A 375 -29.71 1.92 -0.02
CA GLY A 375 -31.13 1.82 0.33
C GLY A 375 -31.73 3.10 0.91
N HIS A 376 -30.88 4.04 1.37
CA HIS A 376 -31.30 5.28 2.04
C HIS A 376 -31.26 6.53 1.15
N GLY A 377 -30.94 6.40 -0.14
CA GLY A 377 -30.92 7.53 -1.09
C GLY A 377 -29.89 8.60 -0.75
N ARG A 378 -28.81 8.24 -0.03
CA ARG A 378 -27.77 9.19 0.40
C ARG A 378 -26.77 9.47 -0.70
N ASN A 379 -26.31 10.71 -0.78
CA ASN A 379 -25.21 11.10 -1.67
C ASN A 379 -23.87 10.70 -1.04
N VAL A 380 -23.20 9.74 -1.67
CA VAL A 380 -21.92 9.18 -1.20
C VAL A 380 -20.80 9.58 -2.16
N TYR A 381 -19.62 9.84 -1.62
CA TYR A 381 -18.38 9.95 -2.39
C TYR A 381 -17.35 8.94 -1.89
N ILE A 382 -16.74 8.19 -2.80
CA ILE A 382 -15.82 7.08 -2.49
C ILE A 382 -14.40 7.43 -2.92
N ILE A 383 -13.45 7.30 -2.00
CA ILE A 383 -12.01 7.29 -2.26
C ILE A 383 -11.56 5.85 -2.08
N TYR A 384 -11.13 5.19 -3.15
CA TYR A 384 -10.73 3.79 -3.11
C TYR A 384 -9.26 3.65 -3.46
N ASP A 385 -8.43 3.39 -2.46
CA ASP A 385 -7.04 3.00 -2.64
C ASP A 385 -6.97 1.54 -3.11
N VAL A 386 -6.55 1.33 -4.34
CA VAL A 386 -6.40 -0.04 -4.86
C VAL A 386 -5.21 -0.70 -4.17
N SER A 387 -5.27 -2.00 -3.87
CA SER A 387 -4.15 -2.77 -3.32
C SER A 387 -3.47 -3.66 -4.36
N LYS A 388 -2.36 -4.32 -3.97
CA LYS A 388 -1.52 -5.11 -4.90
C LYS A 388 -2.31 -6.23 -5.60
N LYS A 389 -1.93 -6.47 -6.87
CA LYS A 389 -2.42 -7.43 -7.88
C LYS A 389 -3.48 -6.90 -8.86
N GLY A 390 -3.32 -5.72 -9.46
CA GLY A 390 -4.02 -5.34 -10.70
C GLY A 390 -5.55 -5.48 -10.73
N THR A 391 -6.16 -5.74 -9.58
CA THR A 391 -7.54 -6.16 -9.46
C THR A 391 -8.32 -4.87 -9.41
N PRO A 392 -9.23 -4.63 -10.37
CA PRO A 392 -10.04 -3.43 -10.36
C PRO A 392 -10.83 -3.36 -9.05
N PRO A 393 -11.25 -2.16 -8.61
CA PRO A 393 -12.24 -2.06 -7.54
C PRO A 393 -13.38 -3.03 -7.84
N PRO A 394 -13.84 -3.84 -6.86
CA PRO A 394 -14.81 -4.87 -7.16
C PRO A 394 -16.04 -4.26 -7.84
N ARG A 395 -16.62 -4.96 -8.82
CA ARG A 395 -17.71 -4.41 -9.66
C ARG A 395 -18.94 -3.93 -8.87
N HIS A 396 -19.08 -4.36 -7.62
CA HIS A 396 -20.15 -3.93 -6.71
C HIS A 396 -19.79 -2.71 -5.84
N PHE A 397 -18.52 -2.25 -5.85
CA PHE A 397 -18.13 -0.90 -5.41
C PHE A 397 -18.43 0.15 -6.47
N ALA A 398 -18.33 -0.22 -7.76
CA ALA A 398 -18.64 0.67 -8.85
C ALA A 398 -20.08 1.18 -8.70
N PRO A 399 -20.31 2.49 -8.57
CA PRO A 399 -21.65 3.03 -8.44
C PRO A 399 -22.44 2.73 -9.70
N THR A 400 -23.35 1.75 -9.64
CA THR A 400 -24.21 1.40 -10.79
C THR A 400 -25.07 2.56 -11.31
N SER A 401 -25.21 3.64 -10.53
CA SER A 401 -25.55 5.00 -10.96
C SER A 401 -25.76 5.86 -9.70
N GLY A 402 -25.11 7.02 -9.60
CA GLY A 402 -25.50 8.05 -8.62
C GLY A 402 -24.52 8.42 -7.50
N TRP A 403 -23.31 7.84 -7.43
CA TRP A 403 -22.27 8.29 -6.48
C TRP A 403 -20.95 8.67 -7.16
N GLY A 404 -20.24 9.64 -6.60
CA GLY A 404 -18.88 9.99 -7.04
C GLY A 404 -17.83 9.01 -6.54
N MET A 405 -16.82 8.72 -7.37
CA MET A 405 -15.71 7.85 -6.97
C MET A 405 -14.40 8.34 -7.58
N ILE A 406 -13.34 8.23 -6.78
CA ILE A 406 -11.97 8.26 -7.27
C ILE A 406 -11.22 7.00 -6.83
N ALA A 407 -10.69 6.27 -7.80
CA ALA A 407 -9.79 5.14 -7.56
C ALA A 407 -8.34 5.64 -7.56
N VAL A 408 -7.64 5.45 -6.44
CA VAL A 408 -6.24 5.82 -6.27
C VAL A 408 -5.36 4.61 -6.59
N SER A 409 -4.54 4.73 -7.64
CA SER A 409 -3.76 3.59 -8.11
C SER A 409 -2.64 3.17 -7.16
N PHE A 410 -2.49 1.85 -6.98
CA PHE A 410 -1.29 1.28 -6.38
C PHE A 410 -0.12 1.25 -7.38
N ALA A 411 1.09 1.30 -6.81
CA ALA A 411 2.34 1.10 -7.51
C ALA A 411 2.35 -0.16 -8.40
N LYS A 412 2.79 0.00 -9.66
CA LYS A 412 3.22 -1.09 -10.56
C LYS A 412 2.09 -1.89 -11.22
N VAL A 413 1.09 -1.21 -11.79
CA VAL A 413 -0.04 -1.86 -12.48
C VAL A 413 -0.06 -1.48 -13.96
N ALA A 414 -0.17 -2.47 -14.85
CA ALA A 414 -0.33 -2.27 -16.30
C ALA A 414 -1.81 -2.14 -16.73
N ASN A 415 -2.76 -2.29 -15.79
CA ASN A 415 -4.19 -2.44 -16.06
C ASN A 415 -5.02 -1.15 -15.86
N TYR A 416 -4.40 0.04 -15.80
CA TYR A 416 -5.15 1.30 -15.65
C TYR A 416 -6.17 1.51 -16.77
N ASP A 417 -5.86 1.04 -17.98
CA ASP A 417 -6.78 1.06 -19.12
C ASP A 417 -8.03 0.23 -18.86
N GLU A 418 -7.88 -0.94 -18.25
CA GLU A 418 -8.98 -1.84 -17.89
C GLU A 418 -9.85 -1.21 -16.80
N TRP A 419 -9.24 -0.53 -15.83
CA TRP A 419 -9.97 0.15 -14.75
C TRP A 419 -10.76 1.35 -15.26
N ALA A 420 -10.13 2.19 -16.08
CA ALA A 420 -10.80 3.31 -16.72
C ALA A 420 -11.98 2.84 -17.58
N LYS A 421 -11.81 1.73 -18.33
CA LYS A 421 -12.89 1.10 -19.09
C LYS A 421 -14.00 0.56 -18.18
N GLN A 422 -13.65 -0.17 -17.11
CA GLN A 422 -14.62 -0.77 -16.19
C GLN A 422 -15.45 0.29 -15.46
N LEU A 423 -14.81 1.36 -14.99
CA LEU A 423 -15.47 2.43 -14.25
C LEU A 423 -16.04 3.52 -15.15
N GLN A 424 -15.84 3.44 -16.48
CA GLN A 424 -16.05 4.55 -17.42
C GLN A 424 -15.42 5.85 -16.90
N ALA A 425 -14.22 5.72 -16.31
CA ALA A 425 -13.59 6.75 -15.51
C ALA A 425 -12.57 7.56 -16.33
N ALA A 426 -12.61 8.87 -16.13
CA ALA A 426 -11.61 9.78 -16.66
C ALA A 426 -10.32 9.72 -15.82
N ARG A 427 -9.17 9.79 -16.48
CA ARG A 427 -7.86 9.70 -15.82
C ARG A 427 -7.43 11.04 -15.27
N ILE A 428 -6.72 11.00 -14.15
CA ILE A 428 -5.96 12.13 -13.61
C ILE A 428 -4.53 11.63 -13.44
N ILE A 429 -3.61 12.16 -14.24
CA ILE A 429 -2.18 11.84 -14.14
C ILE A 429 -1.57 12.81 -13.14
N VAL A 430 -0.81 12.31 -12.16
CA VAL A 430 -0.13 13.08 -11.11
C VAL A 430 1.38 12.94 -11.31
N ASN A 431 2.06 14.09 -11.43
CA ASN A 431 3.50 14.15 -11.59
C ASN A 431 4.23 14.00 -10.25
N CYS A 432 5.46 13.48 -10.30
CA CYS A 432 6.37 13.44 -9.14
C CYS A 432 6.61 14.84 -8.57
N PRO A 433 6.64 15.00 -7.22
CA PRO A 433 7.17 16.21 -6.62
C PRO A 433 8.59 16.46 -7.14
N ASP A 434 8.89 17.71 -7.42
CA ASP A 434 10.23 18.09 -7.86
C ASP A 434 11.25 18.10 -6.69
N GLU A 435 12.52 18.38 -7.00
CA GLU A 435 13.56 18.42 -5.97
C GLU A 435 13.27 19.46 -4.88
N VAL A 436 12.63 20.59 -5.23
CA VAL A 436 12.33 21.68 -4.30
C VAL A 436 11.16 21.30 -3.40
N ASP A 437 10.14 20.61 -3.93
CA ASP A 437 9.04 20.04 -3.15
C ASP A 437 9.57 19.06 -2.11
N VAL A 438 10.44 18.12 -2.52
CA VAL A 438 11.04 17.13 -1.61
C VAL A 438 11.90 17.83 -0.54
N LYS A 439 12.69 18.84 -0.93
CA LYS A 439 13.44 19.69 0.01
C LYS A 439 12.54 20.46 0.97
N THR A 440 11.35 20.85 0.55
CA THR A 440 10.42 21.57 1.44
C THR A 440 9.78 20.58 2.42
N MET A 441 9.41 19.40 1.93
CA MET A 441 8.82 18.33 2.76
C MET A 441 9.79 17.85 3.84
N CYS A 442 11.04 17.51 3.52
CA CYS A 442 11.91 17.03 4.60
C CYS A 442 12.37 18.14 5.55
N ALA A 443 12.42 19.40 5.10
CA ALA A 443 12.71 20.54 5.97
C ALA A 443 11.60 20.71 7.00
N TRP A 444 10.35 20.48 6.57
CA TRP A 444 9.20 20.44 7.46
C TRP A 444 9.28 19.30 8.47
N ILE A 445 9.47 18.07 7.99
CA ILE A 445 9.52 16.86 8.85
C ILE A 445 10.59 16.99 9.93
N THR A 446 11.72 17.62 9.58
CA THR A 446 12.88 17.72 10.47
C THR A 446 13.00 19.08 11.16
N ARG A 447 11.96 19.91 11.14
CA ARG A 447 11.97 21.27 11.69
C ARG A 447 12.27 21.33 13.19
N ASP A 448 11.87 20.30 13.92
CA ASP A 448 12.04 20.17 15.37
C ASP A 448 13.24 19.27 15.74
N GLU A 449 13.99 18.78 14.75
CA GLU A 449 15.08 17.81 14.90
C GLU A 449 16.48 18.47 14.85
N THR A 450 17.50 17.73 15.32
CA THR A 450 18.88 18.21 15.31
C THR A 450 19.46 18.33 13.88
N LYS A 451 20.47 19.20 13.74
CA LYS A 451 21.14 19.48 12.45
C LYS A 451 21.68 18.25 11.73
N GLU A 452 22.02 17.20 12.46
CA GLU A 452 22.56 15.93 11.94
C GLU A 452 21.46 15.05 11.33
N LYS A 453 20.31 14.92 12.02
CA LYS A 453 19.13 14.20 11.51
C LYS A 453 18.50 14.89 10.30
N GLN A 454 18.54 16.23 10.26
CA GLN A 454 18.16 17.00 9.07
C GLN A 454 19.02 16.58 7.85
N ALA A 455 20.33 16.43 8.03
CA ALA A 455 21.25 16.05 6.96
C ALA A 455 21.13 14.56 6.54
N GLU A 456 20.81 13.67 7.47
CA GLU A 456 20.56 12.26 7.20
C GLU A 456 19.28 12.06 6.36
N CYS A 457 18.21 12.79 6.70
CA CYS A 457 16.98 12.82 5.90
C CYS A 457 17.26 13.26 4.45
N TRP A 458 18.19 14.20 4.26
CA TRP A 458 18.64 14.62 2.91
C TRP A 458 19.35 13.53 2.12
N LYS A 459 20.27 12.79 2.75
CA LYS A 459 20.98 11.69 2.07
C LYS A 459 20.01 10.58 1.64
N GLY A 460 19.09 10.20 2.53
CA GLY A 460 18.08 9.18 2.21
C GLY A 460 17.06 9.63 1.14
N GLY A 461 16.76 10.94 1.07
CA GLY A 461 15.90 11.51 0.03
C GLY A 461 16.56 11.52 -1.36
N GLN A 462 17.83 11.90 -1.45
CA GLN A 462 18.59 11.90 -2.71
C GLN A 462 18.83 10.49 -3.26
N GLU A 463 19.19 9.51 -2.42
CA GLU A 463 19.40 8.12 -2.85
C GLU A 463 18.12 7.49 -3.43
N LYS A 464 16.96 7.81 -2.85
CA LYS A 464 15.65 7.37 -3.37
C LYS A 464 15.31 8.10 -4.67
N HIS A 465 15.49 9.41 -4.76
CA HIS A 465 15.18 10.17 -5.98
C HIS A 465 16.07 9.75 -7.17
N VAL A 466 17.35 9.47 -6.93
CA VAL A 466 18.29 8.99 -7.96
C VAL A 466 17.97 7.56 -8.40
N SER A 467 17.54 6.67 -7.49
CA SER A 467 17.13 5.30 -7.85
C SER A 467 15.80 5.24 -8.63
N PHE A 468 14.92 6.24 -8.51
CA PHE A 468 13.74 6.38 -9.37
C PHE A 468 14.05 7.05 -10.72
N GLY A 469 15.07 7.91 -10.78
CA GLY A 469 15.50 8.60 -12.00
C GLY A 469 16.24 7.71 -13.01
N THR A 470 16.92 6.65 -12.56
CA THR A 470 17.72 5.78 -13.43
C THR A 470 16.94 4.69 -14.15
N ASP A 471 15.72 4.37 -13.71
CA ASP A 471 14.86 3.35 -14.37
C ASP A 471 13.86 3.96 -15.38
N SER A 472 13.78 5.30 -15.44
CA SER A 472 12.78 6.04 -16.24
C SER A 472 13.26 6.48 -17.63
N THR A 473 14.49 6.14 -18.05
CA THR A 473 15.01 6.49 -19.39
C THR A 473 14.92 5.36 -20.41
N SER A 474 14.22 4.26 -20.11
CA SER A 474 13.89 3.28 -21.14
C SER A 474 12.39 2.95 -21.16
N ARG A 475 11.74 3.35 -22.25
CA ARG A 475 10.38 3.01 -22.71
C ARG A 475 9.26 3.96 -22.25
N LEU A 476 9.19 5.10 -22.92
CA LEU A 476 7.92 5.63 -23.44
C LEU A 476 7.47 4.79 -24.64
#